data_AF-A0A7Y3LVY5-F1
#
_entry.id   AF-A0A7Y3LVY5-F1
#
_cell.length_a   1.000
_cell.length_b   1.000
_cell.length_c   1.000
_cell.angle_alpha   90.00
_cell.angle_beta   90.00
_cell.angle_gamma   90.00
#
_symmetry.space_group_name_H-M   'P 1'
#
loop_
_entity.id
_entity.type
_entity.pdbx_description
1 polymer ?
#
loop_
_entity_poly.entity_id
_entity_poly.type
_entity_poly.pdbx_seq_one_letter_code
_entity_poly.pdbx_strand_id
1 'polypeptide(L)'
;MTTGDNASAIVAGACVATDTETGGVCGKEGNPKRVLSFSFPLCPEHQTEFYSYKQHLAAAVTHRLDRDGVLWGTSPGHTYVVRLKDGNVKIGKTTTILLSRLTNVSRDYNEGEPVEILAVLQGGESTELLAHGKFKHLRLTKQTGERFRPEPELMAWIAEKGIANSAGEQVKQYEEWRQTRLKQRENLAAIKQVARATFDQFDDDDWK
;
A
#
# COMPACT_ATOMS: atom_id res chain seq x y z
N MET A 1 -32.74 8.40 -2.72
CA MET A 1 -32.00 8.74 -1.49
C MET A 1 -32.60 7.98 -0.33
N THR A 2 -31.98 6.87 0.05
CA THR A 2 -32.05 6.27 1.39
C THR A 2 -30.75 5.48 1.54
N THR A 3 -30.01 5.80 2.58
CA THR A 3 -28.66 5.34 2.91
C THR A 3 -28.66 3.85 3.18
N GLY A 4 -27.80 3.11 2.48
CA GLY A 4 -27.56 1.70 2.76
C GLY A 4 -26.94 1.53 4.13
N ASP A 5 -27.65 0.81 5.00
CA ASP A 5 -27.19 0.42 6.31
C ASP A 5 -25.93 -0.44 6.20
N ASN A 6 -24.81 0.10 6.68
CA ASN A 6 -23.61 -0.68 6.94
C ASN A 6 -23.94 -1.68 8.05
N ALA A 7 -24.19 -2.93 7.67
CA ALA A 7 -24.33 -4.05 8.59
C ALA A 7 -23.00 -4.22 9.37
N SER A 8 -22.91 -3.50 10.49
CA SER A 8 -21.93 -3.75 11.53
C SER A 8 -22.28 -5.12 12.10
N ALA A 9 -21.43 -6.12 11.93
CA ALA A 9 -21.61 -7.40 12.57
C ALA A 9 -21.65 -7.18 14.10
N ILE A 10 -22.84 -7.19 14.69
CA ILE A 10 -23.02 -7.16 16.14
C ILE A 10 -22.62 -8.55 16.63
N VAL A 11 -21.38 -8.67 17.09
CA VAL A 11 -20.96 -9.86 17.84
C VAL A 11 -21.70 -9.80 19.18
N ALA A 12 -22.74 -10.60 19.35
CA ALA A 12 -23.40 -10.79 20.63
C ALA A 12 -22.42 -11.52 21.57
N GLY A 13 -21.73 -10.75 22.41
CA GLY A 13 -20.83 -11.28 23.44
C GLY A 13 -21.59 -11.46 24.75
N ALA A 14 -21.51 -12.65 25.36
CA ALA A 14 -21.94 -12.85 26.74
C ALA A 14 -20.87 -12.33 27.70
N CYS A 15 -21.27 -11.70 28.81
CA CYS A 15 -20.34 -11.29 29.84
C CYS A 15 -19.81 -12.52 30.59
N VAL A 16 -18.53 -12.83 30.40
CA VAL A 16 -17.80 -13.92 31.09
C VAL A 16 -17.01 -13.43 32.31
N ALA A 17 -17.29 -12.22 32.80
CA ALA A 17 -16.70 -11.76 34.05
C ALA A 17 -17.15 -12.69 35.18
N THR A 18 -16.16 -13.29 35.84
CA THR A 18 -16.34 -14.06 37.08
C THR A 18 -16.35 -13.12 38.25
N ASP A 19 -17.42 -13.19 39.04
CA ASP A 19 -17.48 -12.54 40.34
C ASP A 19 -16.40 -13.13 41.25
N THR A 20 -15.52 -12.27 41.75
CA THR A 20 -14.38 -12.67 42.58
C THR A 20 -14.79 -13.16 43.97
N GLU A 21 -16.00 -12.85 44.44
CA GLU A 21 -16.50 -13.29 45.74
C GLU A 21 -17.31 -14.58 45.64
N THR A 22 -18.06 -14.78 44.55
CA THR A 22 -18.96 -15.94 44.42
C THR A 22 -18.49 -17.00 43.42
N GLY A 23 -17.47 -16.71 42.61
CA GLY A 23 -16.94 -17.61 41.59
C GLY A 23 -17.88 -17.86 40.39
N GLY A 24 -19.06 -17.23 40.38
CA GLY A 24 -20.04 -17.36 39.30
C GLY A 24 -19.73 -16.46 38.11
N VAL A 25 -20.02 -16.94 36.90
CA VAL A 25 -20.02 -16.11 35.68
C VAL A 25 -21.36 -15.38 35.52
N CYS A 26 -21.30 -14.09 35.21
CA CYS A 26 -22.47 -13.21 35.09
C CYS A 26 -23.56 -13.76 34.14
N GLY A 27 -23.18 -14.39 33.02
CA GLY A 27 -24.07 -15.17 32.15
C GLY A 27 -25.17 -14.37 31.42
N LYS A 28 -25.34 -13.08 31.71
CA LYS A 28 -26.29 -12.20 31.02
C LYS A 28 -25.80 -11.87 29.61
N GLU A 29 -26.71 -11.87 28.65
CA GLU A 29 -26.44 -11.34 27.31
C GLU A 29 -25.94 -9.91 27.42
N GLY A 30 -24.70 -9.68 26.96
CA GLY A 30 -24.18 -8.34 26.86
C GLY A 30 -24.94 -7.63 25.75
N ASN A 31 -25.72 -6.61 26.11
CA ASN A 31 -26.27 -5.65 25.15
C ASN A 31 -25.36 -4.42 25.19
N PRO A 32 -24.23 -4.40 24.44
CA PRO A 32 -23.32 -3.27 24.46
C PRO A 32 -24.03 -2.07 23.81
N LYS A 33 -24.66 -1.23 24.65
CA LYS A 33 -25.28 0.04 24.22
C LYS A 33 -24.29 1.00 23.54
N ARG A 34 -22.99 0.74 23.67
CA ARG A 34 -21.91 1.37 22.93
C ARG A 34 -20.92 0.28 22.52
N VAL A 35 -20.61 0.20 21.23
CA VAL A 35 -19.45 -0.58 20.78
C VAL A 35 -18.24 0.06 21.47
N LEU A 36 -17.68 -0.63 22.47
CA LEU A 36 -16.43 -0.23 23.09
C LEU A 36 -15.34 -0.41 22.04
N SER A 37 -15.00 0.65 21.33
CA SER A 37 -13.81 0.66 20.46
C SER A 37 -12.58 0.81 21.35
N PHE A 38 -11.96 -0.29 21.73
CA PHE A 38 -10.65 -0.25 22.37
C PHE A 38 -9.57 -0.16 21.28
N SER A 39 -8.78 0.91 21.30
CA SER A 39 -7.57 1.04 20.48
C SER A 39 -6.39 0.45 21.24
N PHE A 40 -5.92 -0.72 20.82
CA PHE A 40 -4.66 -1.27 21.32
C PHE A 40 -3.49 -0.63 20.57
N PRO A 41 -2.57 0.08 21.24
CA PRO A 41 -1.35 0.55 20.61
C PRO A 41 -0.48 -0.67 20.29
N LEU A 42 -0.53 -1.13 19.04
CA LEU A 42 0.37 -2.16 18.54
C LEU A 42 1.71 -1.53 18.17
N CYS A 43 2.83 -2.20 18.45
CA CYS A 43 4.13 -1.80 17.90
C CYS A 43 4.11 -1.97 16.36
N PRO A 44 5.03 -1.33 15.61
CA PRO A 44 5.03 -1.38 14.14
C PRO A 44 5.02 -2.80 13.54
N GLU A 45 5.68 -3.74 14.20
CA GLU A 45 5.71 -5.16 13.80
C GLU A 45 4.32 -5.80 13.90
N HIS A 46 3.69 -5.71 15.08
CA HIS A 46 2.34 -6.25 15.28
C HIS A 46 1.27 -5.50 14.48
N GLN A 47 1.45 -4.20 14.19
CA GLN A 47 0.59 -3.48 13.25
C GLN A 47 0.65 -4.11 11.86
N THR A 48 1.85 -4.46 11.41
CA THR A 48 2.08 -5.07 10.10
C THR A 48 1.46 -6.48 10.03
N GLU A 49 1.62 -7.28 11.08
CA GLU A 49 1.01 -8.60 11.18
C GLU A 49 -0.51 -8.53 11.19
N PHE A 50 -1.09 -7.66 12.01
CA PHE A 50 -2.54 -7.49 12.10
C PHE A 50 -3.14 -6.98 10.79
N TYR A 51 -2.47 -6.02 10.14
CA TYR A 51 -2.86 -5.53 8.83
C TYR A 51 -2.80 -6.63 7.77
N SER A 52 -1.71 -7.42 7.77
CA SER A 52 -1.55 -8.56 6.85
C SER A 52 -2.64 -9.62 7.08
N TYR A 53 -2.98 -9.92 8.34
CA TYR A 53 -4.07 -10.83 8.68
C TYR A 53 -5.43 -10.35 8.14
N LYS A 54 -5.78 -9.07 8.36
CA LYS A 54 -7.02 -8.49 7.82
C LYS A 54 -7.06 -8.54 6.29
N GLN A 55 -5.95 -8.19 5.64
CA GLN A 55 -5.86 -8.28 4.18
C GLN A 55 -5.98 -9.72 3.69
N HIS A 56 -5.44 -10.71 4.42
CA HIS A 56 -5.60 -12.11 4.06
C HIS A 56 -7.05 -12.58 4.12
N LEU A 57 -7.79 -12.19 5.15
CA LEU A 57 -9.22 -12.51 5.24
C LEU A 57 -10.00 -11.87 4.08
N ALA A 58 -9.77 -10.58 3.83
CA ALA A 58 -10.42 -9.87 2.74
C ALA A 58 -10.08 -10.47 1.36
N ALA A 59 -8.81 -10.79 1.12
CA ALA A 59 -8.36 -11.43 -0.12
C ALA A 59 -8.96 -12.82 -0.28
N ALA A 60 -9.03 -13.63 0.78
CA ALA A 60 -9.62 -14.97 0.72
C ALA A 60 -11.12 -14.94 0.38
N VAL A 61 -11.86 -13.98 0.96
CA VAL A 61 -13.27 -13.76 0.61
C VAL A 61 -13.40 -13.28 -0.83
N THR A 62 -12.58 -12.32 -1.25
CA THR A 62 -12.62 -11.77 -2.61
C THR A 62 -12.31 -12.84 -3.66
N HIS A 63 -11.26 -13.65 -3.46
CA HIS A 63 -10.91 -14.77 -4.34
C HIS A 63 -12.04 -15.81 -4.41
N ARG A 64 -12.72 -16.08 -3.30
CA ARG A 64 -13.88 -16.98 -3.29
C ARG A 64 -15.01 -16.41 -4.14
N LEU A 65 -15.35 -15.14 -3.94
CA LEU A 65 -16.42 -14.48 -4.70
C LEU A 65 -16.10 -14.37 -6.19
N ASP A 66 -14.83 -14.14 -6.54
CA ASP A 66 -14.35 -14.12 -7.94
C ASP A 66 -14.52 -15.50 -8.59
N ARG A 67 -14.01 -16.54 -7.93
CA ARG A 67 -14.13 -17.94 -8.39
C ARG A 67 -15.59 -18.38 -8.54
N ASP A 68 -16.45 -17.97 -7.61
CA ASP A 68 -17.87 -18.31 -7.61
C ASP A 68 -18.66 -17.44 -8.63
N GLY A 69 -18.00 -16.52 -9.36
CA GLY A 69 -18.61 -15.66 -10.38
C GLY A 69 -19.54 -14.58 -9.81
N VAL A 70 -19.43 -14.30 -8.50
CA VAL A 70 -20.30 -13.38 -7.76
C VAL A 70 -19.79 -11.94 -7.84
N LEU A 71 -18.53 -11.71 -8.20
CA LEU A 71 -18.01 -10.36 -8.41
C LEU A 71 -18.42 -9.81 -9.78
N TRP A 72 -19.43 -8.93 -9.77
CA TRP A 72 -19.87 -8.20 -10.95
C TRP A 72 -19.09 -6.89 -11.06
N GLY A 73 -18.02 -6.90 -11.87
CA GLY A 73 -17.20 -5.72 -12.16
C GLY A 73 -16.15 -5.40 -11.09
N THR A 74 -15.49 -4.25 -11.25
CA THR A 74 -14.40 -3.81 -10.38
C THR A 74 -14.83 -2.65 -9.48
N SER A 75 -14.40 -2.65 -8.22
CA SER A 75 -14.56 -1.52 -7.30
C SER A 75 -13.96 -0.22 -7.89
N PRO A 76 -14.52 0.98 -7.61
CA PRO A 76 -14.00 2.24 -8.15
C PRO A 76 -12.50 2.46 -7.90
N GLY A 77 -11.85 3.19 -8.81
CA GLY A 77 -10.44 3.57 -8.72
C GLY A 77 -9.50 2.70 -9.56
N HIS A 78 -8.22 2.76 -9.21
CA HIS A 78 -7.12 2.08 -9.90
C HIS A 78 -6.23 1.35 -8.92
N THR A 79 -5.70 0.20 -9.36
CA THR A 79 -4.62 -0.50 -8.68
C THR A 79 -3.34 -0.24 -9.44
N TYR A 80 -2.36 0.38 -8.80
CA TYR A 80 -1.04 0.62 -9.37
C TYR A 80 -0.05 -0.45 -8.92
N VAL A 81 0.89 -0.76 -9.80
CA VAL A 81 2.03 -1.61 -9.54
C VAL A 81 3.29 -0.82 -9.89
N VAL A 82 4.17 -0.64 -8.91
CA VAL A 82 5.37 0.20 -9.07
C VAL A 82 6.61 -0.53 -8.60
N ARG A 83 7.75 -0.18 -9.20
CA ARG A 83 9.07 -0.59 -8.75
C ARG A 83 9.63 0.43 -7.77
N LEU A 84 10.11 -0.08 -6.64
CA LEU A 84 10.77 0.69 -5.60
C LEU A 84 12.28 0.73 -5.86
N LYS A 85 12.96 1.65 -5.16
CA LYS A 85 14.41 1.89 -5.30
C LYS A 85 15.27 0.65 -5.00
N ASP A 86 14.80 -0.21 -4.12
CA ASP A 86 15.48 -1.46 -3.76
C ASP A 86 15.14 -2.64 -4.68
N GLY A 87 14.44 -2.39 -5.79
CA GLY A 87 14.06 -3.39 -6.78
C GLY A 87 12.80 -4.18 -6.44
N ASN A 88 12.26 -4.04 -5.23
CA ASN A 88 11.00 -4.68 -4.85
C ASN A 88 9.80 -4.02 -5.54
N VAL A 89 8.70 -4.76 -5.63
CA VAL A 89 7.45 -4.29 -6.21
C VAL A 89 6.47 -3.89 -5.12
N LYS A 90 5.81 -2.75 -5.28
CA LYS A 90 4.64 -2.38 -4.47
C LYS A 90 3.38 -2.48 -5.32
N ILE A 91 2.37 -3.15 -4.78
CA ILE A 91 1.01 -3.18 -5.31
C ILE A 91 0.14 -2.38 -4.36
N GLY A 92 -0.54 -1.35 -4.87
CA GLY A 92 -1.43 -0.52 -4.05
C GLY A 92 -2.62 0.02 -4.83
N LYS A 93 -3.63 0.52 -4.14
CA LYS A 93 -4.78 1.19 -4.76
C LYS A 93 -4.80 2.71 -4.58
N THR A 94 -5.58 3.35 -5.45
CA THR A 94 -6.06 4.72 -5.30
C THR A 94 -7.50 4.85 -5.79
N THR A 95 -8.32 5.59 -5.06
CA THR A 95 -9.64 6.07 -5.52
C THR A 95 -9.60 7.54 -5.94
N THR A 96 -8.44 8.20 -5.75
CA THR A 96 -8.19 9.61 -6.03
C THR A 96 -7.13 9.75 -7.13
N ILE A 97 -6.60 10.97 -7.29
CA ILE A 97 -5.60 11.33 -8.30
C ILE A 97 -4.33 10.49 -8.15
N LEU A 98 -4.00 9.71 -9.18
CA LEU A 98 -2.86 8.79 -9.23
C LEU A 98 -1.53 9.51 -9.00
N LEU A 99 -1.33 10.70 -9.59
CA LEU A 99 -0.13 11.52 -9.41
C LEU A 99 0.16 11.81 -7.94
N SER A 100 -0.85 12.24 -7.17
CA SER A 100 -0.70 12.54 -5.75
C SER A 100 -0.33 11.27 -4.97
N ARG A 101 -0.99 10.15 -5.27
CA ARG A 101 -0.70 8.87 -4.62
C ARG A 101 0.73 8.40 -4.90
N LEU A 102 1.18 8.42 -6.15
CA LEU A 102 2.52 7.99 -6.53
C LEU A 102 3.62 8.91 -6.01
N THR A 103 3.36 10.20 -5.89
CA THR A 103 4.26 11.14 -5.22
C THR A 103 4.42 10.80 -3.74
N ASN A 104 3.32 10.47 -3.06
CA ASN A 104 3.38 10.00 -1.67
C ASN A 104 4.15 8.69 -1.56
N VAL A 105 3.92 7.71 -2.45
CA VAL A 105 4.70 6.46 -2.45
C VAL A 105 6.19 6.73 -2.67
N SER A 106 6.54 7.66 -3.56
CA SER A 106 7.94 8.06 -3.80
C SER A 106 8.59 8.63 -2.54
N ARG A 107 7.86 9.45 -1.77
CA ARG A 107 8.33 9.99 -0.49
C ARG A 107 8.47 8.89 0.58
N ASP A 108 7.45 8.06 0.71
CA ASP A 108 7.33 7.12 1.82
C ASP A 108 8.28 5.91 1.65
N TYR A 109 8.59 5.50 0.41
CA TYR A 109 9.35 4.27 0.12
C TYR A 109 10.67 4.48 -0.63
N ASN A 110 10.85 5.60 -1.31
CA ASN A 110 12.00 5.85 -2.18
C ASN A 110 12.81 7.09 -1.76
N GLU A 111 12.69 7.56 -0.52
CA GLU A 111 13.42 8.76 -0.03
C GLU A 111 13.14 10.01 -0.89
N GLY A 112 11.94 10.08 -1.48
CA GLY A 112 11.53 11.13 -2.41
C GLY A 112 11.96 10.91 -3.86
N GLU A 113 12.70 9.85 -4.18
CA GLU A 113 12.99 9.47 -5.56
C GLU A 113 11.72 8.95 -6.26
N PRO A 114 11.43 9.39 -7.49
CA PRO A 114 10.27 8.90 -8.23
C PRO A 114 10.28 7.38 -8.37
N VAL A 115 9.17 6.73 -8.03
CA VAL A 115 8.95 5.31 -8.37
C VAL A 115 8.77 5.11 -9.88
N GLU A 116 9.04 3.90 -10.36
CA GLU A 116 8.74 3.51 -11.74
C GLU A 116 7.39 2.81 -11.79
N ILE A 117 6.50 3.26 -12.67
CA ILE A 117 5.21 2.60 -12.91
C ILE A 117 5.46 1.36 -13.79
N LEU A 118 5.04 0.20 -13.31
CA LEU A 118 5.10 -1.04 -14.08
C LEU A 118 3.74 -1.39 -14.70
N ALA A 119 2.66 -1.18 -13.97
CA ALA A 119 1.30 -1.39 -14.45
C ALA A 119 0.29 -0.52 -13.68
N VAL A 120 -0.84 -0.22 -14.32
CA VAL A 120 -1.99 0.41 -13.67
C VAL A 120 -3.26 -0.28 -14.16
N LEU A 121 -3.95 -0.96 -13.27
CA LEU A 121 -5.14 -1.73 -13.58
C LEU A 121 -6.40 -0.95 -13.21
N GLN A 122 -7.47 -1.18 -13.96
CA GLN A 122 -8.79 -0.73 -13.55
C GLN A 122 -9.24 -1.53 -12.32
N GLY A 123 -9.83 -0.80 -11.36
CA GLY A 123 -10.33 -1.37 -10.12
C GLY A 123 -9.45 -1.02 -8.94
N GLY A 124 -10.04 -0.44 -7.89
CA GLY A 124 -9.36 -0.13 -6.63
C GLY A 124 -9.20 -1.35 -5.73
N GLU A 125 -9.96 -1.41 -4.65
CA GLU A 125 -9.86 -2.44 -3.60
C GLU A 125 -9.97 -3.88 -4.08
N SER A 126 -10.96 -4.18 -4.92
CA SER A 126 -11.18 -5.55 -5.44
C SER A 126 -9.95 -6.07 -6.18
N THR A 127 -9.44 -5.31 -7.17
CA THR A 127 -8.28 -5.68 -7.97
C THR A 127 -7.00 -5.77 -7.14
N GLU A 128 -6.80 -4.85 -6.19
CA GLU A 128 -5.67 -4.90 -5.25
C GLU A 128 -5.71 -6.17 -4.40
N LEU A 129 -6.86 -6.50 -3.80
CA LEU A 129 -7.03 -7.70 -2.97
C LEU A 129 -6.82 -8.99 -3.77
N LEU A 130 -7.31 -9.05 -5.01
CA LEU A 130 -7.08 -10.18 -5.91
C LEU A 130 -5.59 -10.35 -6.20
N ALA A 131 -4.89 -9.27 -6.55
CA ALA A 131 -3.45 -9.28 -6.80
C ALA A 131 -2.66 -9.68 -5.55
N HIS A 132 -2.98 -9.11 -4.39
CA HIS A 132 -2.34 -9.45 -3.11
C HIS A 132 -2.58 -10.92 -2.72
N GLY A 133 -3.78 -11.45 -2.97
CA GLY A 133 -4.08 -12.86 -2.73
C GLY A 133 -3.29 -13.79 -3.65
N LYS A 134 -3.24 -13.47 -4.95
CA LYS A 134 -2.50 -14.25 -5.96
C LYS A 134 -1.00 -14.31 -5.63
N PHE A 135 -0.40 -13.18 -5.30
CA PHE A 135 1.03 -13.06 -5.05
C PHE A 135 1.40 -13.07 -3.57
N LYS A 136 0.53 -13.58 -2.69
CA LYS A 136 0.77 -13.64 -1.25
C LYS A 136 2.11 -14.29 -0.90
N HIS A 137 2.47 -15.34 -1.61
CA HIS A 137 3.70 -16.11 -1.40
C HIS A 137 4.99 -15.33 -1.73
N LEU A 138 4.86 -14.20 -2.44
CA LEU A 138 5.95 -13.29 -2.78
C LEU A 138 6.10 -12.10 -1.83
N ARG A 139 5.15 -11.91 -0.91
CA ARG A 139 5.12 -10.78 0.02
C ARG A 139 6.28 -10.85 1.01
N LEU A 140 6.89 -9.70 1.28
CA LEU A 140 7.91 -9.55 2.31
C LEU A 140 7.22 -9.36 3.67
N THR A 141 7.21 -10.40 4.51
CA THR A 141 6.47 -10.42 5.79
C THR A 141 7.13 -9.64 6.92
N LYS A 142 8.45 -9.42 6.83
CA LYS A 142 9.24 -8.74 7.88
C LYS A 142 9.45 -7.25 7.62
N GLN A 143 8.83 -6.69 6.58
CA GLN A 143 8.99 -5.29 6.21
C GLN A 143 7.65 -4.59 6.20
N THR A 144 7.65 -3.34 6.63
CA THR A 144 6.48 -2.47 6.57
C THR A 144 6.18 -2.11 5.11
N GLY A 145 4.88 -2.04 4.79
CA GLY A 145 4.39 -1.73 3.45
C GLY A 145 4.30 -2.94 2.52
N GLU A 146 3.21 -3.02 1.76
CA GLU A 146 2.87 -4.17 0.89
C GLU A 146 3.88 -4.31 -0.26
N ARG A 147 5.01 -4.95 0.05
CA ARG A 147 6.16 -5.16 -0.83
C ARG A 147 6.26 -6.62 -1.22
N PHE A 148 6.59 -6.85 -2.48
CA PHE A 148 6.63 -8.16 -3.12
C PHE A 148 7.97 -8.33 -3.82
N ARG A 149 8.50 -9.56 -3.76
CA ARG A 149 9.69 -9.95 -4.53
C ARG A 149 9.36 -9.90 -6.04
N PRO A 150 10.26 -9.35 -6.88
CA PRO A 150 10.06 -9.24 -8.32
C PRO A 150 10.31 -10.59 -9.04
N GLU A 151 9.65 -11.66 -8.60
CA GLU A 151 9.81 -12.99 -9.22
C GLU A 151 9.22 -13.02 -10.64
N PRO A 152 9.70 -13.93 -11.52
CA PRO A 152 9.27 -14.01 -12.92
C PRO A 152 7.75 -14.09 -13.11
N GLU A 153 7.04 -14.83 -12.24
CA GLU A 153 5.58 -14.96 -12.30
C GLU A 153 4.87 -13.61 -12.12
N LEU A 154 5.27 -12.82 -11.12
CA LEU A 154 4.71 -11.49 -10.87
C LEU A 154 5.05 -10.57 -12.03
N MET A 155 6.29 -10.58 -12.51
CA MET A 155 6.72 -9.73 -13.60
C MET A 155 6.00 -10.04 -14.92
N ALA A 156 5.76 -11.31 -15.22
CA ALA A 156 4.99 -11.73 -16.38
C ALA A 156 3.52 -11.26 -16.29
N TRP A 157 2.90 -11.41 -15.11
CA TRP A 157 1.54 -10.92 -14.89
C TRP A 157 1.43 -9.40 -15.02
N ILE A 158 2.41 -8.65 -14.50
CA ILE A 158 2.46 -7.18 -14.65
C ILE A 158 2.53 -6.81 -16.14
N ALA A 159 3.42 -7.45 -16.90
CA ALA A 159 3.61 -7.17 -18.33
C ALA A 159 2.35 -7.43 -19.16
N GLU A 160 1.59 -8.48 -18.82
CA GLU A 160 0.32 -8.79 -19.47
C GLU A 160 -0.75 -7.70 -19.22
N LYS A 161 -0.78 -7.12 -18.01
CA LYS A 161 -1.82 -6.17 -17.61
C LYS A 161 -1.59 -4.75 -18.12
N GLY A 162 -0.33 -4.30 -18.17
CA GLY A 162 0.04 -2.99 -18.69
C GLY A 162 -0.67 -1.82 -18.01
N ILE A 163 -0.95 -0.76 -18.77
CA ILE A 163 -1.61 0.45 -18.29
C ILE A 163 -3.04 0.50 -18.85
N ALA A 164 -4.02 0.52 -17.95
CA ALA A 164 -5.42 0.67 -18.29
C ALA A 164 -5.66 2.01 -19.00
N ASN A 165 -6.47 2.00 -20.06
CA ASN A 165 -6.79 3.19 -20.85
C ASN A 165 -7.33 4.34 -19.99
N SER A 166 -8.12 4.03 -18.95
CA SER A 166 -8.68 5.01 -18.01
C SER A 166 -7.64 5.71 -17.13
N ALA A 167 -6.42 5.18 -17.05
CA ALA A 167 -5.32 5.77 -16.31
C ALA A 167 -4.29 6.50 -17.19
N GLY A 168 -4.37 6.38 -18.52
CA GLY A 168 -3.33 6.81 -19.45
C GLY A 168 -2.89 8.27 -19.27
N GLU A 169 -3.84 9.20 -19.16
CA GLU A 169 -3.55 10.62 -18.96
C GLU A 169 -2.87 10.90 -17.62
N GLN A 170 -3.33 10.26 -16.54
CA GLN A 170 -2.71 10.44 -15.21
C GLN A 170 -1.30 9.83 -15.14
N VAL A 171 -1.08 8.72 -15.85
CA VAL A 171 0.25 8.10 -15.98
C VAL A 171 1.19 9.02 -16.75
N LYS A 172 0.72 9.64 -17.85
CA LYS A 172 1.50 10.61 -18.60
C LYS A 172 1.92 11.81 -17.74
N GLN A 173 0.98 12.39 -16.99
CA GLN A 173 1.27 13.47 -16.05
C GLN A 173 2.30 13.08 -14.99
N TYR A 174 2.22 11.84 -14.48
CA TYR A 174 3.22 11.32 -13.57
C TYR A 174 4.59 11.18 -14.22
N GLU A 175 4.66 10.66 -15.44
CA GLU A 175 5.94 10.48 -16.13
C GLU A 175 6.60 11.84 -16.43
N GLU A 176 5.83 12.85 -16.84
CA GLU A 176 6.32 14.22 -17.02
C GLU A 176 6.91 14.80 -15.72
N TRP A 177 6.20 14.61 -14.60
CA TRP A 177 6.69 15.00 -13.27
C TRP A 177 7.97 14.24 -12.90
N ARG A 178 8.00 12.92 -13.13
CA ARG A 178 9.15 12.04 -12.85
C ARG A 178 10.38 12.48 -13.62
N GLN A 179 10.25 12.72 -14.92
CA GLN A 179 11.34 13.20 -15.77
C GLN A 179 11.88 14.56 -15.31
N THR A 180 10.99 15.47 -14.93
CA THR A 180 11.37 16.77 -14.38
C THR A 180 12.19 16.61 -13.09
N ARG A 181 11.77 15.70 -12.20
CA ARG A 181 12.49 15.42 -10.94
C ARG A 181 13.87 14.78 -11.17
N LEU A 182 13.98 13.86 -12.12
CA LEU A 182 15.26 13.22 -12.46
C LEU A 182 16.26 14.24 -12.99
N LYS A 183 15.83 15.10 -13.94
CA LYS A 183 16.66 16.19 -14.48
C LYS A 183 17.13 17.17 -13.39
N GLN A 184 16.24 17.56 -12.48
CA GLN A 184 16.60 18.44 -11.36
C GLN A 184 17.70 17.81 -10.49
N ARG A 185 17.65 16.51 -10.24
CA ARG A 185 18.68 15.79 -9.49
C ARG A 185 20.01 15.73 -10.23
N GLU A 186 19.99 15.41 -11.52
CA GLU A 186 21.19 15.37 -12.35
C GLU A 186 21.90 16.73 -12.35
N ASN A 187 21.14 17.81 -12.52
CA ASN A 187 21.67 19.17 -12.46
C ASN A 187 22.28 19.49 -11.09
N LEU A 188 21.59 19.14 -9.99
CA LEU A 188 22.12 19.34 -8.64
C LEU A 188 23.39 18.52 -8.36
N ALA A 189 23.47 17.29 -8.89
CA ALA A 189 24.65 16.46 -8.76
C ALA A 189 25.84 17.06 -9.53
N ALA A 190 25.60 17.54 -10.76
CA ALA A 190 26.62 18.23 -11.56
C ALA A 190 27.14 19.50 -10.85
N ILE A 191 26.24 20.32 -10.30
CA ILE A 191 26.62 21.52 -9.55
C ILE A 191 27.49 21.16 -8.34
N LYS A 192 27.12 20.13 -7.57
CA LYS A 192 27.91 19.66 -6.42
C LYS A 192 29.30 19.16 -6.83
N GLN A 193 29.40 18.46 -7.96
CA GLN A 193 30.67 17.96 -8.47
C GLN A 193 31.60 19.11 -8.88
N VAL A 194 31.06 20.12 -9.57
CA VAL A 194 31.82 21.33 -9.94
C VAL A 194 32.26 22.07 -8.68
N ALA A 195 31.36 22.30 -7.72
CA ALA A 195 31.69 22.99 -6.47
C ALA A 195 32.80 22.28 -5.68
N ARG A 196 32.77 20.95 -5.63
CA ARG A 196 33.83 20.15 -5.00
C ARG A 196 35.17 20.30 -5.72
N ALA A 197 35.18 20.16 -7.05
CA ALA A 197 36.41 20.31 -7.84
C ALA A 197 37.01 21.72 -7.71
N THR A 198 36.18 22.76 -7.62
CA THR A 198 36.63 24.12 -7.38
C THR A 198 37.20 24.29 -5.98
N PHE A 199 36.55 23.77 -4.93
CA PHE A 199 37.05 23.88 -3.55
C PHE A 199 38.35 23.11 -3.32
N ASP A 200 38.49 21.91 -3.89
CA ASP A 200 39.71 21.10 -3.78
C ASP A 200 40.92 21.80 -4.45
N GLN A 201 40.71 22.72 -5.40
CA GLN A 201 41.78 23.53 -6.01
C GLN A 201 42.26 24.69 -5.12
N PHE A 202 41.53 25.08 -4.07
CA PHE A 202 41.90 26.18 -3.19
C PHE A 202 42.68 25.74 -1.93
N ASP A 203 42.69 24.44 -1.58
CA ASP A 203 43.37 23.96 -0.37
C ASP A 203 44.87 23.69 -0.56
N ASP A 204 45.37 23.57 -1.80
CA ASP A 204 46.76 23.16 -2.07
C ASP A 204 47.76 24.32 -2.30
N ASP A 205 47.31 25.54 -2.62
CA ASP A 205 48.21 26.61 -3.12
C ASP A 205 48.38 27.85 -2.21
N ASP A 206 47.62 28.01 -1.11
CA ASP A 206 47.56 29.29 -0.36
C ASP A 206 48.10 29.27 1.09
N TRP A 207 48.83 28.22 1.52
CA TRP A 207 49.46 28.13 2.87
C TRP A 207 51.00 28.04 2.86
N LYS A 208 51.68 28.84 2.05
CA LYS A 208 53.14 29.08 2.15
C LYS A 208 53.46 30.56 2.09
#